data_AF-A0A6C8YK52-F1
#
_entry.id   AF-A0A6C8YK52-F1
#
_cell.length_a   1.000
_cell.length_b   1.000
_cell.length_c   1.000
_cell.angle_alpha   90.00
_cell.angle_beta   90.00
_cell.angle_gamma   90.00
#
_symmetry.space_group_name_H-M   'P 1'
#
loop_
_entity.id
_entity.type
_entity.pdbx_description
1 polymer ?
#
loop_
_entity_poly.entity_id
_entity_poly.type
_entity_poly.pdbx_seq_one_letter_code
_entity_poly.pdbx_strand_id
1 'polypeptide(L)'
;MIRKVKSISMWLWHHLTPQIFAVICVFIITIIALFMPPYIGMADNGDFFRIFSSNGLFVNNTNYDALQFGHFVKEFGIYQYFNENQVAIYSSQSIFIQMALLLNKLFWSTTVFDVRFLGGLQLALLLPAIYLLVAGLTAKMKGWPGYVVAALTVFIFADTAYTAYFNSFFSEGL
;
A
#
# COMPACT_ATOMS: atom_id res chain seq x y z
N MET A 1 4.10 11.50 -39.12
CA MET A 1 4.30 10.88 -37.80
C MET A 1 4.82 11.88 -36.74
N ILE A 2 5.89 12.62 -37.03
CA ILE A 2 6.55 13.60 -36.10
C ILE A 2 5.61 14.71 -35.57
N ARG A 3 4.65 15.18 -36.39
CA ARG A 3 3.72 16.27 -36.03
C ARG A 3 2.68 15.84 -34.98
N LYS A 4 2.20 14.59 -35.03
CA LYS A 4 1.28 14.03 -34.03
C LYS A 4 1.97 13.81 -32.68
N VAL A 5 3.24 13.36 -32.69
CA VAL A 5 4.04 13.18 -31.46
C VAL A 5 4.29 14.52 -30.75
N LYS A 6 4.62 15.59 -31.49
CA LYS A 6 4.75 16.94 -30.92
C LYS A 6 3.44 17.47 -30.32
N SER A 7 2.31 17.17 -30.96
CA SER A 7 0.98 17.56 -30.47
C SER A 7 0.59 16.85 -29.18
N ILE A 8 0.85 15.54 -29.08
CA ILE A 8 0.60 14.75 -27.86
C ILE A 8 1.51 15.21 -26.72
N SER A 9 2.80 15.45 -27.01
CA SER A 9 3.75 15.98 -26.05
C SER A 9 3.27 17.30 -25.45
N MET A 10 2.93 18.29 -26.28
CA MET A 10 2.45 19.60 -25.80
C MET A 10 1.16 19.50 -24.98
N TRP A 11 0.25 18.60 -25.34
CA TRP A 11 -0.96 18.34 -24.58
C TRP A 11 -0.66 17.75 -23.19
N LEU A 12 0.26 16.79 -23.11
CA LEU A 12 0.70 16.16 -21.85
C LEU A 12 1.32 17.19 -20.90
N TRP A 13 2.21 18.05 -21.40
CA TRP A 13 2.89 19.10 -20.61
C TRP A 13 1.92 20.15 -20.04
N HIS A 14 0.78 20.37 -20.67
CA HIS A 14 -0.25 21.28 -20.15
C HIS A 14 -1.13 20.66 -19.07
N HIS A 15 -1.25 19.33 -19.03
CA HIS A 15 -2.11 18.62 -18.07
C HIS A 15 -1.34 17.97 -16.91
N LEU A 16 -0.02 17.82 -17.03
CA LEU A 16 0.83 17.23 -16.00
C LEU A 16 1.11 18.24 -14.87
N THR A 17 0.10 18.60 -14.09
CA THR A 17 0.30 19.49 -12.93
C THR A 17 1.21 18.85 -11.88
N PRO A 18 1.85 19.64 -10.98
CA PRO A 18 2.74 19.08 -9.95
C PRO A 18 2.10 17.98 -9.10
N GLN A 19 0.82 18.12 -8.74
CA GLN A 19 0.09 17.11 -7.99
C GLN A 19 -0.14 15.81 -8.78
N ILE A 20 -0.45 15.91 -10.08
CA ILE A 20 -0.61 14.74 -10.94
C ILE A 20 0.73 14.03 -11.14
N PHE A 21 1.80 14.81 -11.35
CA PHE A 21 3.16 14.28 -11.43
C PHE A 21 3.54 13.49 -10.17
N ALA A 22 3.32 14.06 -8.97
CA ALA A 22 3.60 13.37 -7.71
C ALA A 22 2.80 12.07 -7.57
N VAL A 23 1.49 12.11 -7.84
CA VAL A 23 0.62 10.92 -7.75
C VAL A 23 1.08 9.81 -8.69
N ILE A 24 1.42 10.13 -9.94
CA ILE A 24 1.90 9.13 -10.91
C ILE A 24 3.21 8.52 -10.43
N CYS A 25 4.16 9.33 -9.94
CA CYS A 25 5.44 8.82 -9.47
C CYS A 25 5.28 7.95 -8.21
N VAL A 26 4.51 8.40 -7.21
CA VAL A 26 4.21 7.60 -6.00
C VAL A 26 3.52 6.30 -6.42
N PHE A 27 2.52 6.35 -7.29
CA PHE A 27 1.83 5.16 -7.78
C PHE A 27 2.79 4.16 -8.42
N ILE A 28 3.64 4.59 -9.36
CA ILE A 28 4.56 3.70 -10.06
C ILE A 28 5.57 3.08 -9.10
N ILE A 29 6.19 3.89 -8.24
CA ILE A 29 7.21 3.41 -7.29
C ILE A 29 6.59 2.39 -6.33
N THR A 30 5.45 2.72 -5.71
CA THR A 30 4.79 1.87 -4.72
C THR A 30 4.19 0.61 -5.36
N ILE A 31 3.66 0.68 -6.59
CA ILE A 31 3.17 -0.50 -7.30
C ILE A 31 4.32 -1.48 -7.58
N ILE A 32 5.45 -0.98 -8.07
CA ILE A 32 6.63 -1.81 -8.33
C ILE A 32 7.11 -2.44 -7.03
N ALA A 33 7.24 -1.66 -5.94
CA ALA A 33 7.74 -2.15 -4.66
C ALA A 33 6.82 -3.20 -4.01
N LEU A 34 5.51 -2.97 -4.00
CA LEU A 34 4.57 -3.78 -3.20
C LEU A 34 3.92 -4.93 -3.99
N PHE A 35 3.81 -4.81 -5.32
CA PHE A 35 3.02 -5.74 -6.14
C PHE A 35 3.81 -6.47 -7.21
N MET A 36 5.10 -6.14 -7.41
CA MET A 36 5.98 -6.87 -8.33
C MET A 36 7.08 -7.59 -7.57
N PRO A 37 7.47 -8.83 -7.95
CA PRO A 37 8.61 -9.50 -7.35
C PRO A 37 9.92 -8.72 -7.56
N PRO A 38 10.81 -8.63 -6.56
CA PRO A 38 10.68 -9.17 -5.19
C PRO A 38 9.75 -8.28 -4.34
N TYR A 39 8.65 -8.86 -3.84
CA TYR A 39 7.65 -8.10 -3.08
C TYR A 39 8.25 -7.56 -1.79
N ILE A 40 8.01 -6.29 -1.51
CA ILE A 40 8.47 -5.64 -0.30
C ILE A 40 7.32 -5.55 0.71
N GLY A 41 7.61 -5.90 1.95
CA GLY A 41 6.70 -5.79 3.09
C GLY A 41 7.46 -5.98 4.39
N MET A 42 6.86 -5.55 5.51
CA MET A 42 7.48 -5.72 6.82
C MET A 42 7.40 -7.18 7.28
N ALA A 43 8.49 -7.64 7.88
CA ALA A 43 8.56 -8.93 8.56
C ALA A 43 7.83 -8.86 9.91
N ASP A 44 7.33 -10.00 10.39
CA ASP A 44 6.65 -10.07 11.69
C ASP A 44 7.69 -10.07 12.83
N ASN A 45 7.60 -9.08 13.72
CA ASN A 45 8.46 -9.00 14.90
C ASN A 45 7.86 -9.73 16.13
N GLY A 46 6.80 -10.51 15.94
CA GLY A 46 6.07 -11.24 16.98
C GLY A 46 4.77 -10.55 17.43
N ASP A 47 4.42 -9.40 16.86
CA ASP A 47 3.19 -8.66 17.21
C ASP A 47 2.02 -8.94 16.25
N PHE A 48 2.26 -9.46 15.03
CA PHE A 48 1.17 -9.64 14.05
C PHE A 48 0.07 -10.59 14.54
N PHE A 49 0.41 -11.59 15.36
CA PHE A 49 -0.56 -12.56 15.88
C PHE A 49 -1.78 -11.89 16.52
N ARG A 50 -1.57 -10.80 17.24
CA ARG A 50 -2.61 -10.02 17.91
C ARG A 50 -3.58 -9.37 16.93
N ILE A 51 -3.10 -9.04 15.74
CA ILE A 51 -3.86 -8.36 14.70
C ILE A 51 -4.52 -9.38 13.77
N PHE A 52 -3.78 -10.34 13.21
CA PHE A 52 -4.35 -11.27 12.24
C PHE A 52 -5.33 -12.27 12.90
N SER A 53 -5.06 -12.77 14.11
CA SER A 53 -5.95 -13.74 14.77
C SER A 53 -7.32 -13.12 15.04
N SER A 54 -7.33 -11.90 15.57
CA SER A 54 -8.53 -11.10 15.83
C SER A 54 -9.33 -10.79 14.56
N ASN A 55 -8.69 -10.85 13.40
CA ASN A 55 -9.30 -10.63 12.10
C ASN A 55 -9.70 -11.93 11.37
N GLY A 56 -9.65 -13.08 12.05
CA GLY A 56 -10.06 -14.37 11.47
C GLY A 56 -9.02 -14.96 10.52
N LEU A 57 -7.76 -14.57 10.69
CA LEU A 57 -6.63 -15.09 9.93
C LEU A 57 -5.75 -15.96 10.81
N PHE A 58 -4.96 -16.82 10.18
CA PHE A 58 -3.93 -17.62 10.84
C PHE A 58 -2.74 -17.83 9.91
N VAL A 59 -1.64 -18.31 10.46
CA VAL A 59 -0.49 -18.65 9.64
C VAL A 59 -0.62 -20.04 9.06
N ASN A 60 -0.60 -20.13 7.73
CA ASN A 60 -0.73 -21.40 7.00
C ASN A 60 0.63 -22.00 6.58
N ASN A 61 1.72 -21.66 7.29
CA ASN A 61 3.07 -22.12 6.97
C ASN A 61 3.74 -22.73 8.20
N THR A 62 4.14 -24.01 8.09
CA THR A 62 4.82 -24.75 9.16
C THR A 62 6.20 -24.20 9.50
N ASN A 63 6.83 -23.47 8.59
CA ASN A 63 8.14 -22.83 8.79
C ASN A 63 8.01 -21.35 9.18
N TYR A 64 6.82 -20.88 9.55
CA TYR A 64 6.62 -19.47 9.88
C TYR A 64 7.53 -18.99 11.00
N ASP A 65 7.77 -19.80 12.03
CA ASP A 65 8.64 -19.39 13.12
C ASP A 65 10.08 -19.07 12.68
N ALA A 66 10.54 -19.73 11.62
CA ALA A 66 11.84 -19.49 10.99
C ALA A 66 11.82 -18.31 10.00
N LEU A 67 10.65 -17.94 9.46
CA LEU A 67 10.49 -16.89 8.46
C LEU A 67 10.10 -15.54 9.06
N GLN A 68 9.37 -15.55 10.18
CA GLN A 68 8.70 -14.37 10.76
C GLN A 68 9.68 -13.21 11.02
N PHE A 69 10.85 -13.48 11.60
CA PHE A 69 11.81 -12.43 11.99
C PHE A 69 12.71 -11.92 10.85
N GLY A 70 12.73 -12.59 9.69
CA GLY A 70 13.71 -12.30 8.64
C GLY A 70 13.11 -12.02 7.26
N HIS A 71 11.86 -12.42 7.01
CA HIS A 71 11.29 -12.39 5.67
C HIS A 71 9.82 -11.94 5.67
N PHE A 72 9.47 -11.21 4.61
CA PHE A 72 8.10 -10.85 4.31
C PHE A 72 7.25 -12.11 4.04
N VAL A 73 6.14 -12.24 4.77
CA VAL A 73 5.15 -13.30 4.57
C VAL A 73 3.93 -12.70 3.88
N LYS A 74 3.69 -13.17 2.65
CA LYS A 74 2.65 -12.64 1.76
C LYS A 74 1.25 -13.22 2.05
N GLU A 75 1.20 -14.47 2.47
CA GLU A 75 -0.04 -15.26 2.50
C GLU A 75 -0.36 -15.79 3.89
N PHE A 76 -1.64 -15.70 4.25
CA PHE A 76 -2.20 -16.16 5.52
C PHE A 76 -3.44 -17.02 5.24
N GLY A 77 -3.73 -17.98 6.13
CA GLY A 77 -4.97 -18.76 6.07
C GLY A 77 -6.15 -17.96 6.61
N ILE A 78 -7.34 -18.22 6.10
CA ILE A 78 -8.60 -17.67 6.60
C ILE A 78 -9.33 -18.75 7.41
N TYR A 79 -9.68 -18.47 8.66
CA TYR A 79 -10.45 -19.41 9.48
C TYR A 79 -11.80 -19.72 8.82
N GLN A 80 -12.11 -21.01 8.68
CA GLN A 80 -13.38 -21.49 8.13
C GLN A 80 -14.41 -21.83 9.22
N TYR A 81 -13.96 -21.88 10.48
CA TYR A 81 -14.75 -22.21 11.65
C TYR A 81 -14.48 -21.19 12.77
N PHE A 82 -15.12 -21.41 13.93
CA PHE A 82 -14.94 -20.54 15.09
C PHE A 82 -13.47 -20.41 15.48
N ASN A 83 -13.00 -19.17 15.67
CA ASN A 83 -11.64 -18.89 16.14
C ASN A 83 -11.64 -18.80 17.68
N GLU A 84 -11.08 -19.80 18.32
CA GLU A 84 -10.89 -19.86 19.78
C GLU A 84 -9.72 -19.00 20.29
N ASN A 85 -8.83 -18.58 19.39
CA ASN A 85 -7.65 -17.76 19.69
C ASN A 85 -7.87 -16.26 19.44
N GLN A 86 -9.14 -15.80 19.47
CA GLN A 86 -9.44 -14.37 19.33
C GLN A 86 -8.84 -13.59 20.50
N VAL A 87 -7.86 -12.75 20.19
CA VAL A 87 -7.31 -11.80 21.15
C VAL A 87 -8.21 -10.55 21.11
N ALA A 88 -8.69 -10.08 22.25
CA ALA A 88 -9.56 -8.90 22.31
C ALA A 88 -8.78 -7.59 22.10
N ILE A 89 -8.15 -7.41 20.93
CA ILE A 89 -7.46 -6.19 20.53
C ILE A 89 -8.23 -5.53 19.40
N TYR A 90 -8.71 -4.33 19.67
CA TYR A 90 -9.45 -3.51 18.73
C TYR A 90 -8.50 -2.46 18.14
N SER A 91 -8.30 -2.52 16.83
CA SER A 91 -7.53 -1.54 16.06
C SER A 91 -8.39 -1.00 14.93
N SER A 92 -8.23 0.29 14.62
CA SER A 92 -8.82 0.89 13.41
C SER A 92 -8.37 0.15 12.14
N GLN A 93 -7.17 -0.42 12.17
CA GLN A 93 -6.64 -1.25 11.07
C GLN A 93 -7.50 -2.49 10.80
N SER A 94 -8.18 -3.05 11.81
CA SER A 94 -9.06 -4.21 11.61
C SER A 94 -10.17 -3.92 10.60
N ILE A 95 -10.69 -2.69 10.54
CA ILE A 95 -11.69 -2.31 9.53
C ILE A 95 -11.11 -2.47 8.12
N PHE A 96 -9.87 -2.02 7.91
CA PHE A 96 -9.18 -2.12 6.62
C PHE A 96 -8.78 -3.56 6.29
N ILE A 97 -8.40 -4.36 7.28
CA ILE A 97 -8.13 -5.79 7.12
C ILE A 97 -9.40 -6.53 6.70
N GLN A 98 -10.55 -6.25 7.34
CA GLN A 98 -11.84 -6.87 6.97
C GLN A 98 -12.28 -6.46 5.56
N MET A 99 -12.07 -5.20 5.16
CA MET A 99 -12.32 -4.76 3.79
C MET A 99 -11.40 -5.47 2.79
N ALA A 100 -10.11 -5.57 3.09
CA ALA A 100 -9.14 -6.30 2.28
C ALA A 100 -9.50 -7.79 2.17
N LEU A 101 -9.94 -8.41 3.26
CA LEU A 101 -10.46 -9.77 3.31
C LEU A 101 -11.66 -9.96 2.39
N LEU A 102 -12.62 -9.03 2.41
CA LEU A 102 -13.78 -9.07 1.52
C LEU A 102 -13.36 -9.02 0.04
N LEU A 103 -12.46 -8.09 -0.30
CA LEU A 103 -11.93 -7.96 -1.67
C LEU A 103 -11.16 -9.22 -2.09
N ASN A 104 -10.32 -9.76 -1.19
CA ASN A 104 -9.59 -10.99 -1.40
C ASN A 104 -10.52 -12.17 -1.69
N LYS A 105 -11.60 -12.32 -0.91
CA LYS A 105 -12.62 -13.36 -1.09
C LYS A 105 -13.37 -13.22 -2.41
N LEU A 106 -13.59 -11.98 -2.86
CA LEU A 106 -14.30 -11.68 -4.10
C LEU A 106 -13.43 -11.94 -5.35
N PHE A 107 -12.14 -11.62 -5.29
CA PHE A 107 -11.28 -11.61 -6.47
C PHE A 107 -10.22 -12.71 -6.52
N TRP A 108 -9.91 -13.37 -5.40
CA TRP A 108 -8.77 -14.31 -5.34
C TRP A 108 -9.08 -15.64 -4.64
N SER A 109 -9.36 -15.64 -3.33
CA SER A 109 -9.56 -16.89 -2.58
C SER A 109 -10.39 -16.69 -1.32
N THR A 110 -11.21 -17.69 -0.99
CA THR A 110 -12.00 -17.75 0.24
C THR A 110 -11.28 -18.39 1.42
N THR A 111 -10.15 -19.06 1.17
CA THR A 111 -9.38 -19.83 2.16
C THR A 111 -8.00 -19.26 2.43
N VAL A 112 -7.45 -18.47 1.51
CA VAL A 112 -6.12 -17.84 1.62
C VAL A 112 -6.27 -16.34 1.46
N PHE A 113 -5.64 -15.58 2.36
CA PHE A 113 -5.57 -14.12 2.34
C PHE A 113 -4.19 -13.65 1.88
N ASP A 114 -4.13 -12.80 0.86
CA ASP A 114 -2.91 -12.12 0.42
C ASP A 114 -2.88 -10.72 1.03
N VAL A 115 -1.85 -10.45 1.83
CA VAL A 115 -1.72 -9.16 2.53
C VAL A 115 -1.61 -7.97 1.57
N ARG A 116 -1.26 -8.20 0.29
CA ARG A 116 -1.22 -7.13 -0.72
C ARG A 116 -2.59 -6.53 -1.03
N PHE A 117 -3.70 -7.21 -0.74
CA PHE A 117 -5.04 -6.58 -0.80
C PHE A 117 -5.16 -5.43 0.20
N LEU A 118 -4.57 -5.58 1.40
CA LEU A 118 -4.48 -4.50 2.37
C LEU A 118 -3.57 -3.38 1.85
N GLY A 119 -2.42 -3.74 1.28
CA GLY A 119 -1.52 -2.76 0.68
C GLY A 119 -2.15 -1.96 -0.45
N GLY A 120 -3.04 -2.58 -1.24
CA GLY A 120 -3.77 -1.91 -2.32
C GLY A 120 -4.79 -0.92 -1.78
N LEU A 121 -5.46 -1.26 -0.69
CA LEU A 121 -6.39 -0.37 -0.01
C LEU A 121 -5.68 0.85 0.59
N GLN A 122 -4.53 0.65 1.23
CA GLN A 122 -3.72 1.73 1.78
C GLN A 122 -3.11 2.62 0.68
N LEU A 123 -2.64 2.03 -0.41
CA LEU A 123 -2.21 2.80 -1.59
C LEU A 123 -3.37 3.64 -2.16
N ALA A 124 -4.58 3.09 -2.23
CA ALA A 124 -5.77 3.82 -2.70
C ALA A 124 -6.14 5.02 -1.81
N LEU A 125 -5.75 5.00 -0.53
CA LEU A 125 -5.87 6.15 0.39
C LEU A 125 -4.71 7.13 0.24
N LEU A 126 -3.49 6.62 0.04
CA LEU A 126 -2.28 7.43 -0.09
C LEU A 126 -2.35 8.34 -1.32
N LEU A 127 -2.76 7.83 -2.49
CA LEU A 127 -2.78 8.60 -3.74
C LEU A 127 -3.63 9.89 -3.68
N PRO A 128 -4.91 9.88 -3.24
CA PRO A 128 -5.67 11.11 -3.08
C PRO A 128 -5.08 12.01 -1.98
N ALA A 129 -4.50 11.46 -0.92
CA ALA A 129 -3.82 12.26 0.10
C ALA A 129 -2.63 13.03 -0.49
N ILE A 130 -1.78 12.37 -1.29
CA ILE A 130 -0.66 12.99 -2.01
C ILE A 130 -1.18 14.05 -2.99
N TYR A 131 -2.25 13.77 -3.73
CA TYR A 131 -2.86 14.74 -4.63
C TYR A 131 -3.24 16.01 -3.89
N LEU A 132 -4.00 15.88 -2.80
CA LEU A 132 -4.50 17.01 -2.00
C LEU A 132 -3.36 17.77 -1.33
N LEU A 133 -2.36 17.06 -0.80
CA LEU A 133 -1.18 17.64 -0.17
C LEU A 133 -0.42 18.53 -1.17
N VAL A 134 -0.04 17.97 -2.32
CA VAL A 134 0.71 18.74 -3.33
C VAL A 134 -0.15 19.85 -3.90
N ALA A 135 -1.42 19.61 -4.20
CA ALA A 135 -2.33 20.64 -4.69
C ALA A 135 -2.42 21.83 -3.71
N GLY A 136 -2.51 21.55 -2.40
CA GLY A 136 -2.54 22.57 -1.36
C GLY A 136 -1.22 23.33 -1.24
N LEU A 137 -0.08 22.62 -1.20
CA LEU A 137 1.25 23.23 -1.08
C LEU A 137 1.62 24.06 -2.30
N THR A 138 1.23 23.64 -3.51
CA THR A 138 1.58 24.31 -4.76
C THR A 138 0.52 25.30 -5.26
N ALA A 139 -0.58 25.49 -4.53
CA ALA A 139 -1.74 26.27 -4.99
C ALA A 139 -1.39 27.71 -5.47
N LYS A 140 -0.40 28.35 -4.84
CA LYS A 140 0.07 29.71 -5.20
C LYS A 140 1.38 29.72 -5.97
N MET A 141 1.96 28.56 -6.25
CA MET A 141 3.24 28.45 -6.95
C MET A 141 3.01 28.45 -8.47
N LYS A 142 3.87 29.14 -9.21
CA LYS A 142 3.83 29.17 -10.68
C LYS A 142 5.13 28.60 -11.25
N GLY A 143 5.01 27.76 -12.27
CA GLY A 143 6.16 27.19 -12.97
C GLY A 143 6.89 26.10 -12.18
N TRP A 144 8.22 26.08 -12.29
CA TRP A 144 9.07 24.98 -11.81
C TRP A 144 9.09 24.72 -10.29
N PRO A 145 8.90 25.70 -9.36
CA PRO A 145 8.99 25.43 -7.93
C PRO A 145 7.96 24.41 -7.43
N GLY A 146 6.78 24.36 -8.05
CA GLY A 146 5.77 23.36 -7.71
C GLY A 146 6.24 21.92 -7.96
N TYR A 147 7.03 21.71 -9.01
CA TYR A 147 7.61 20.39 -9.31
C TYR A 147 8.73 20.00 -8.33
N VAL A 148 9.42 20.97 -7.73
CA VAL A 148 10.38 20.70 -6.65
C VAL A 148 9.64 20.17 -5.43
N VAL A 149 8.56 20.82 -5.03
CA VAL A 149 7.70 20.35 -3.94
C VAL A 149 7.17 18.96 -4.24
N ALA A 150 6.65 18.73 -5.46
CA ALA A 150 6.17 17.43 -5.89
C ALA A 150 7.26 16.35 -5.82
N ALA A 151 8.49 16.65 -6.28
CA ALA A 151 9.61 15.71 -6.23
C ALA A 151 10.05 15.39 -4.79
N LEU A 152 10.07 16.38 -3.89
CA LEU A 152 10.34 16.17 -2.47
C LEU A 152 9.25 15.33 -1.81
N THR A 153 7.98 15.59 -2.12
CA THR A 153 6.86 14.77 -1.66
C THR A 153 7.03 13.32 -2.13
N VAL A 154 7.38 13.09 -3.39
CA VAL A 154 7.66 11.73 -3.90
C VAL A 154 8.81 11.09 -3.13
N PHE A 155 9.93 11.79 -2.95
CA PHE A 155 11.10 11.27 -2.25
C PHE A 155 10.78 10.82 -0.82
N ILE A 156 9.94 11.57 -0.10
CA ILE A 156 9.56 11.26 1.28
C ILE A 156 8.52 10.15 1.35
N PHE A 157 7.42 10.27 0.60
CA PHE A 157 6.24 9.42 0.77
C PHE A 157 6.24 8.15 -0.09
N ALA A 158 7.06 8.09 -1.14
CA ALA A 158 7.29 6.85 -1.88
C ALA A 158 8.46 6.02 -1.31
N ASP A 159 9.05 6.46 -0.20
CA ASP A 159 10.13 5.71 0.46
C ASP A 159 9.60 4.34 0.94
N THR A 160 10.40 3.32 0.69
CA THR A 160 10.07 1.94 1.04
C THR A 160 10.04 1.69 2.54
N ALA A 161 10.79 2.46 3.34
CA ALA A 161 10.72 2.39 4.79
C ALA A 161 9.33 2.72 5.34
N TYR A 162 8.53 3.50 4.61
CA TYR A 162 7.11 3.76 4.95
C TYR A 162 6.18 2.81 4.20
N THR A 163 6.33 2.70 2.88
CA THR A 163 5.37 1.93 2.07
C THR A 163 5.42 0.42 2.31
N ALA A 164 6.52 -0.13 2.83
CA ALA A 164 6.60 -1.55 3.22
C ALA A 164 5.61 -1.92 4.32
N TYR A 165 5.22 -0.97 5.19
CA TYR A 165 4.19 -1.19 6.20
C TYR A 165 2.83 -1.49 5.56
N PHE A 166 2.62 -1.14 4.30
CA PHE A 166 1.35 -1.41 3.62
C PHE A 166 1.10 -2.90 3.37
N ASN A 167 2.18 -3.65 3.17
CA ASN A 167 2.15 -5.11 3.09
C ASN A 167 2.45 -5.72 4.47
N SER A 168 1.76 -5.28 5.52
CA SER A 168 1.97 -5.76 6.88
C SER A 168 0.73 -5.61 7.76
N PHE A 169 0.74 -6.27 8.92
CA PHE A 169 -0.30 -6.10 9.95
C PHE A 169 0.06 -5.06 11.02
N PHE A 170 1.11 -4.28 10.81
CA PHE A 170 1.45 -3.12 11.64
C PHE A 170 0.48 -1.98 11.40
N SER A 171 0.10 -1.26 12.45
CA SER A 171 -0.84 -0.14 12.35
C SER A 171 -0.21 1.12 11.79
N GLU A 172 1.12 1.15 11.75
CA GLU A 172 1.96 2.19 11.16
C GLU A 172 1.72 2.40 9.65
N GLY A 173 1.11 1.42 8.97
CA GLY A 173 0.70 1.58 7.56
C GLY A 173 -0.60 2.39 7.37
N LEU A 174 -1.35 2.67 8.43
CA LEU A 174 -2.61 3.42 8.39
C LEU A 174 -2.41 4.94 8.43
#